data_AF-A0A4Q7NXW5-F1
#
_entry.id   AF-A0A4Q7NXW5-F1
#
_cell.length_a   1.000
_cell.length_b   1.000
_cell.length_c   1.000
_cell.angle_alpha   90.00
_cell.angle_beta   90.00
_cell.angle_gamma   90.00
#
_symmetry.space_group_name_H-M   'P 1'
#
loop_
_entity.id
_entity.type
_entity.pdbx_description
1 polymer ?
#
loop_
_entity_poly.entity_id
_entity_poly.type
_entity_poly.pdbx_seq_one_letter_code
_entity_poly.pdbx_strand_id
1 'polypeptide(L)' 'MKDTMTRKLQAYIQINNYSPETISEETGIPYIKLTPDAQRPLNGEEMLRLCAYLHIRPEDIDQMQQWENKKSQSQELTSD' A
#
# COMPACT_ATOMS: atom_id res chain seq x y z
N MET A 1 -10.13 1.79 -17.86
CA MET A 1 -9.59 0.76 -16.94
C MET A 1 -8.98 1.51 -15.78
N LYS A 2 -9.52 1.39 -14.56
CA LYS A 2 -9.00 2.10 -13.37
C LYS A 2 -7.91 1.22 -12.77
N ASP A 3 -6.65 1.65 -12.83
CA ASP A 3 -5.49 0.91 -12.29
C ASP A 3 -5.75 0.45 -10.86
N THR A 4 -6.05 -0.84 -10.73
CA THR A 4 -6.40 -1.51 -9.47
C THR A 4 -5.21 -1.52 -8.51
N MET A 5 -4.00 -1.66 -9.04
CA MET A 5 -2.78 -1.80 -8.24
C MET A 5 -2.42 -0.50 -7.51
N THR A 6 -2.46 0.65 -8.19
CA THR A 6 -2.20 1.95 -7.56
C THR A 6 -3.17 2.18 -6.39
N ARG A 7 -4.47 1.89 -6.60
CA ARG A 7 -5.48 2.05 -5.54
C ARG A 7 -5.27 1.12 -4.36
N LYS A 8 -4.89 -0.14 -4.61
CA LYS A 8 -4.58 -1.10 -3.54
C LYS A 8 -3.38 -0.64 -2.72
N LEU A 9 -2.34 -0.12 -3.36
CA LEU A 9 -1.18 0.45 -2.69
C LEU A 9 -1.53 1.69 -1.85
N GLN A 10 -2.34 2.60 -2.39
CA GLN A 10 -2.83 3.76 -1.65
C GLN A 10 -3.66 3.35 -0.43
N ALA A 11 -4.55 2.37 -0.58
CA ALA A 11 -5.30 1.82 0.54
C ALA A 11 -4.38 1.18 1.58
N TYR A 12 -3.35 0.45 1.16
CA TYR A 12 -2.36 -0.15 2.06
C TYR A 12 -1.60 0.91 2.87
N ILE A 13 -1.21 2.02 2.23
CA ILE A 13 -0.59 3.17 2.89
C ILE A 13 -1.51 3.70 4.00
N GLN A 14 -2.80 3.91 3.69
CA GLN A 14 -3.78 4.42 4.64
C GLN A 14 -4.06 3.47 5.79
N ILE A 15 -4.32 2.18 5.50
CA ILE A 15 -4.68 1.17 6.51
C ILE A 15 -3.53 0.96 7.51
N ASN A 16 -2.28 1.03 7.05
CA ASN A 16 -1.11 0.86 7.92
C ASN A 16 -0.60 2.19 8.49
N ASN A 17 -1.33 3.30 8.32
CA ASN A 17 -0.98 4.64 8.79
C ASN A 17 0.43 5.10 8.37
N TYR A 18 0.88 4.73 7.17
CA TYR A 18 2.11 5.28 6.61
C TYR A 18 1.88 6.73 6.18
N SER A 19 2.82 7.63 6.50
CA SER A 19 2.78 9.02 6.03
C SER A 19 3.11 9.07 4.53
N PRO A 20 2.18 9.55 3.68
CA PRO A 20 2.46 9.73 2.27
C PRO A 20 3.54 10.80 2.03
N GLU A 21 3.69 11.77 2.92
CA GLU A 21 4.76 12.78 2.89
C GLU A 21 6.13 12.10 3.05
N THR A 22 6.32 11.29 4.09
CA THR A 22 7.57 10.56 4.31
C THR A 22 7.88 9.61 3.15
N ILE A 23 6.88 8.87 2.65
CA ILE A 23 7.06 8.01 1.47
C ILE A 23 7.49 8.86 0.27
N SER A 24 6.88 10.03 0.06
CA SER A 24 7.22 10.91 -1.06
C SER A 24 8.67 11.40 -0.99
N GLU A 25 9.15 11.75 0.20
CA GLU A 25 10.52 12.21 0.43
C GLU A 25 11.54 11.09 0.18
N GLU A 26 11.28 9.90 0.70
CA GLU A 26 12.23 8.76 0.63
C GLU A 26 12.24 8.08 -0.75
N THR A 27 11.10 8.03 -1.45
CA THR A 27 10.98 7.32 -2.75
C THR A 27 11.07 8.23 -3.97
N GLY A 28 10.91 9.54 -3.76
CA GLY A 28 10.75 10.54 -4.82
C GLY A 28 9.43 10.43 -5.60
N ILE A 29 8.49 9.59 -5.15
CA ILE A 29 7.16 9.48 -5.76
C ILE A 29 6.33 10.69 -5.32
N PRO A 30 5.69 11.43 -6.25
CA PRO A 30 4.89 12.58 -5.87
C PRO A 30 3.79 12.23 -4.86
N TYR A 31 3.72 12.96 -3.74
CA TYR A 31 2.68 12.84 -2.71
C TYR A 31 1.26 12.66 -3.28
N ILE A 32 0.90 13.45 -4.29
CA ILE A 32 -0.43 13.40 -4.92
C ILE A 32 -0.77 12.03 -5.52
N LYS A 33 0.22 11.20 -5.85
CA LYS A 33 0.03 9.84 -6.37
C LYS A 33 -0.08 8.79 -5.26
N LEU A 34 0.28 9.13 -4.03
CA LEU A 34 0.23 8.25 -2.86
C LEU A 34 -1.11 8.39 -2.11
N THR A 35 -1.92 9.39 -2.44
CA THR A 35 -3.24 9.61 -1.85
C THR A 35 -4.38 9.14 -2.78
N PRO A 36 -5.58 8.82 -2.23
CA PRO A 36 -6.71 8.34 -3.03
C PRO A 36 -7.19 9.30 -4.12
N ASP A 37 -6.91 10.59 -3.96
CA ASP A 37 -7.30 11.66 -4.90
C ASP A 37 -6.34 11.79 -6.09
N ALA A 38 -5.42 10.84 -6.25
CA ALA A 38 -4.49 10.79 -7.37
C ALA A 38 -5.20 10.85 -8.72
N GLN A 39 -4.98 11.93 -9.47
CA GLN A 39 -5.48 12.07 -10.83
C GLN A 39 -4.75 11.18 -11.84
N ARG A 40 -3.54 10.72 -11.50
CA ARG A 40 -2.72 9.86 -12.35
C ARG A 40 -2.23 8.64 -11.57
N PRO A 41 -2.23 7.45 -12.20
CA PRO A 41 -1.70 6.24 -11.58
C PRO A 41 -0.18 6.32 -11.41
N LEU A 42 0.35 5.42 -10.58
CA LEU A 42 1.77 5.13 -10.53
C LEU A 42 2.20 4.49 -11.85
N ASN A 43 3.34 4.91 -12.40
CA ASN A 43 3.99 4.20 -13.49
C ASN A 43 4.69 2.93 -12.95
N GLY A 44 5.23 2.09 -13.85
CA GLY A 44 5.87 0.84 -13.46
C GLY A 44 7.07 1.01 -12.52
N GLU A 45 7.87 2.05 -12.72
CA GLU A 45 9.03 2.33 -11.87
C GLU A 45 8.62 2.84 -10.48
N GLU A 46 7.68 3.79 -10.43
CA GLU A 46 7.10 4.30 -9.19
C GLU A 46 6.44 3.17 -8.38
N MET A 47 5.74 2.26 -9.05
CA MET A 47 5.14 1.09 -8.42
C MET A 47 6.20 0.19 -7.78
N LEU A 48 7.26 -0.17 -8.51
CA LEU A 48 8.31 -1.04 -7.99
C LEU A 48 9.07 -0.40 -6.81
N ARG A 49 9.35 0.91 -6.88
CA ARG A 49 9.96 1.64 -5.76
C ARG A 49 9.05 1.65 -4.53
N LEU A 50 7.76 1.90 -4.72
CA LEU A 50 6.80 1.89 -3.60
C LEU A 50 6.67 0.50 -2.97
N CYS A 51 6.61 -0.55 -3.79
CA CYS A 51 6.61 -1.93 -3.29
C CYS A 51 7.87 -2.26 -2.49
N ALA A 52 9.04 -1.86 -2.99
CA ALA A 52 10.31 -2.05 -2.30
C ALA A 52 10.35 -1.31 -0.95
N TYR A 53 9.90 -0.05 -0.92
CA TYR A 53 9.83 0.77 0.30
C TYR A 53 8.88 0.17 1.35
N LEU A 54 7.71 -0.29 0.90
CA LEU A 54 6.71 -0.90 1.78
C LEU A 54 7.05 -2.36 2.15
N HIS A 55 8.17 -2.89 1.66
CA HIS A 55 8.57 -4.30 1.82
C HIS A 55 7.48 -5.30 1.41
N ILE A 56 6.74 -4.98 0.35
CA ILE A 56 5.71 -5.83 -0.24
C ILE A 56 6.13 -6.28 -1.63
N ARG A 57 5.74 -7.50 -2.00
CA ARG A 57 5.88 -7.96 -3.38
C ARG A 57 4.63 -7.57 -4.16
N PRO A 58 4.75 -7.10 -5.42
CA PRO A 58 3.59 -6.75 -6.24
C PRO A 58 2.54 -7.87 -6.32
N GLU A 59 2.98 -9.13 -6.36
CA GLU A 59 2.13 -10.33 -6.45
C GLU A 59 1.30 -10.58 -5.19
N ASP A 60 1.75 -10.06 -4.03
CA ASP A 60 1.03 -10.19 -2.76
C ASP A 60 -0.11 -9.18 -2.64
N ILE A 61 -0.07 -8.08 -3.42
CA ILE A 61 -1.09 -7.03 -3.39
C ILE A 61 -2.45 -7.55 -3.89
N ASP A 62 -2.45 -8.50 -4.83
CA ASP A 62 -3.68 -9.16 -5.27
C ASP A 62 -4.28 -10.07 -4.19
N GLN A 63 -3.47 -10.53 -3.24
CA GLN A 63 -3.89 -11.36 -2.11
C GLN A 63 -4.24 -10.54 -0.87
N MET A 64 -4.05 -9.21 -0.87
CA MET A 64 -4.26 -8.36 0.31
C MET A 64 -5.70 -8.39 0.87
N GLN A 65 -6.72 -8.76 0.08
CA GLN A 65 -8.07 -9.04 0.61
C GLN A 65 -8.08 -10.15 1.68
N GLN A 66 -7.05 -11.00 1.73
CA GLN A 66 -6.94 -12.12 2.67
C GLN A 66 -6.09 -11.77 3.90
N TRP A 67 -5.32 -10.68 3.90
CA TRP A 67 -4.45 -10.29 5.03
C TRP A 67 -5.23 -9.64 6.18
N GLU A 68 -6.33 -8.95 5.89
CA GLU A 68 -7.26 -8.44 6.92
C GLU A 68 -7.83 -9.56 7.79
N ASN A 69 -8.10 -10.74 7.22
CA ASN A 69 -8.62 -11.88 7.97
C ASN A 69 -7.59 -12.55 8.90
N LYS A 70 -6.28 -12.46 8.59
CA LYS A 70 -5.22 -13.12 9.39
C LYS A 70 -4.75 -12.27 10.56
N LYS A 71 -4.74 -10.94 10.43
CA LYS A 71 -4.33 -10.03 11.53
C LYS A 71 -5.35 -10.04 12.67
N SER A 72 -6.65 -10.05 12.34
CA SER A 72 -7.73 -10.13 13.33
C SER A 72 -7.81 -11.47 14.07
N GLN A 73 -7.42 -12.59 13.44
CA GLN A 73 -7.40 -13.91 14.10
C GLN A 73 -6.19 -14.13 15.02
N SER A 74 -5.12 -13.34 14.89
CA SER A 74 -3.92 -13.50 15.73
C SER A 74 -3.98 -12.70 17.04
N GLN A 75 -4.99 -11.83 17.23
CA GLN A 75 -5.17 -11.03 18.45
C GLN A 75 -6.17 -11.65 19.47
N GLU A 76 -6.82 -12.77 19.16
CA GLU A 76 -7.78 -13.43 20.08
C GLU A 76 -7.19 -14.61 20.88
N LEU A 77 -5.92 -14.96 20.69
CA LEU A 77 -5.29 -16.15 21.33
C LEU A 77 -4.38 -15.83 22.54
N THR A 78 -4.46 -14.61 23.10
CA THR A 78 -3.70 -14.24 24.32
C THR A 78 -4.62 -13.64 25.40
N SER A 79 -5.68 -14.35 25.75
CA SER A 79 -6.37 -14.17 27.04
C SER A 79 -6.78 -15.54 27.55
N ASP A 80 -5.88 -16.15 28.32
CA ASP A 80 -6.16 -17.17 29.34
C ASP A 80 -5.54 -16.67 30.65
#